data_AF-X1TUB9-F1
#
_entry.id   AF-X1TUB9-F1
#
_cell.length_a   1.000
_cell.length_b   1.000
_cell.length_c   1.000
_cell.angle_alpha   90.00
_cell.angle_beta   90.00
_cell.angle_gamma   90.00
#
_symmetry.space_group_name_H-M   'P 1'
#
loop_
_entity.id
_entity.type
_entity.pdbx_description
1 polymer ?
#
loop_
_entity_poly.entity_id
_entity_poly.type
_entity_poly.pdbx_seq_one_letter_code
_entity_poly.pdbx_strand_id
1 'polypeptide(L)'
;MLIHMERNGVALDTDLLRQMSHRLGEQLLKLEAEVYNCAGHQFNINSPQQLSSVLFQELKLPSARKTKSGYSTGAAVLEELRGVHPIIEFILEYRQLAKLKSTYIDALPSLINSKTGRVHTSFNQTRTATGRLSSSEPNLQNIPVRSELGKEVRQA
;
A
#
# COMPACT_ATOMS: atom_id res chain seq x y z
N MET A 1 20.77 22.13 -8.27
CA MET A 1 20.36 20.88 -8.94
C MET A 1 18.97 20.40 -8.54
N LEU A 2 18.54 20.39 -7.27
CA LEU A 2 17.18 19.93 -6.89
C LEU A 2 16.02 20.82 -7.40
N ILE A 3 16.18 22.15 -7.38
CA ILE A 3 15.16 23.11 -7.85
C ILE A 3 14.78 22.90 -9.33
N HIS A 4 15.70 22.37 -10.16
CA HIS A 4 15.41 22.08 -11.57
C HIS A 4 14.60 20.80 -11.78
N MET A 5 14.79 19.77 -10.93
CA MET A 5 13.97 18.56 -10.99
C MET A 5 12.56 18.82 -10.44
N GLU A 6 12.46 19.62 -9.38
CA GLU A 6 11.17 20.11 -8.87
C GLU A 6 10.44 20.96 -9.91
N ARG A 7 11.13 21.79 -10.70
CA ARG A 7 10.51 22.62 -11.75
C ARG A 7 10.09 21.85 -13.00
N ASN A 8 10.82 20.81 -13.39
CA ASN A 8 10.49 20.04 -14.59
C ASN A 8 9.25 19.16 -14.39
N GLY A 9 9.02 18.67 -13.17
CA GLY A 9 7.89 17.77 -12.85
C GLY A 9 7.99 16.42 -13.57
N VAL A 10 7.26 15.42 -13.07
CA VAL A 10 7.12 14.11 -13.74
C VAL A 10 5.80 14.12 -14.50
N ALA A 11 5.86 13.84 -15.81
CA ALA A 11 4.66 13.58 -16.60
C ALA A 11 4.13 12.21 -16.20
N LEU A 12 2.84 12.15 -15.83
CA LEU A 12 2.16 10.91 -15.51
C LEU A 12 1.20 10.53 -16.63
N ASP A 13 1.22 9.26 -17.02
CA ASP A 13 0.16 8.67 -17.83
C ASP A 13 -1.06 8.38 -16.94
N THR A 14 -1.96 9.36 -16.88
CA THR A 14 -3.19 9.26 -16.08
C THR A 14 -4.14 8.19 -16.59
N ASP A 15 -4.11 7.85 -17.87
CA ASP A 15 -4.97 6.82 -18.44
C ASP A 15 -4.45 5.43 -18.05
N LEU A 16 -3.13 5.22 -18.10
CA LEU A 16 -2.50 4.01 -17.57
C LEU A 16 -2.77 3.85 -16.07
N LEU A 17 -2.60 4.91 -15.26
CA LEU A 17 -2.93 4.86 -13.83
C LEU A 17 -4.41 4.52 -13.58
N ARG A 18 -5.33 5.08 -14.37
CA ARG A 18 -6.77 4.75 -14.26
C ARG A 18 -7.05 3.29 -14.59
N GLN A 19 -6.46 2.76 -15.66
CA GLN A 19 -6.58 1.34 -16.01
C GLN A 19 -6.02 0.43 -14.92
N MET A 20 -4.85 0.79 -14.36
CA MET A 20 -4.26 0.08 -13.24
C MET A 20 -5.14 0.13 -11.98
N SER A 21 -5.76 1.28 -11.68
CA SER A 21 -6.69 1.42 -10.56
C SER A 21 -7.88 0.46 -10.69
N HIS A 22 -8.46 0.37 -11.89
CA HIS A 22 -9.57 -0.54 -12.16
C HIS A 22 -9.15 -2.00 -11.99
N ARG A 23 -8.04 -2.41 -12.63
CA ARG A 23 -7.51 -3.79 -12.52
C ARG A 23 -7.21 -4.18 -11.07
N LEU A 24 -6.59 -3.28 -10.31
CA LEU A 24 -6.34 -3.51 -8.89
C LEU A 24 -7.61 -3.56 -8.06
N GLY A 25 -8.61 -2.74 -8.38
CA GLY A 25 -9.92 -2.79 -7.74
C GLY A 25 -10.57 -4.17 -7.89
N GLU A 26 -10.57 -4.73 -9.10
CA GLU A 26 -11.09 -6.08 -9.34
C GLU A 26 -10.32 -7.17 -8.59
N GLN A 27 -8.99 -7.07 -8.54
CA GLN A 27 -8.15 -8.01 -7.78
C GLN A 27 -8.41 -7.92 -6.29
N LEU A 28 -8.55 -6.70 -5.75
CA LEU A 28 -8.86 -6.48 -4.34
C LEU A 28 -10.23 -7.08 -3.96
N LEU A 29 -11.26 -6.91 -4.79
CA LEU A 29 -12.57 -7.51 -4.55
C LEU A 29 -12.52 -9.04 -4.51
N LYS A 30 -11.73 -9.67 -5.39
CA LYS A 30 -11.51 -11.12 -5.37
C LYS A 30 -10.83 -11.56 -4.09
N LEU A 31 -9.73 -10.91 -3.71
CA LEU A 31 -9.01 -11.23 -2.47
C LEU A 31 -9.86 -11.01 -1.23
N GLU A 32 -10.66 -9.95 -1.20
CA GLU A 32 -11.58 -9.66 -0.11
C GLU A 32 -12.64 -10.77 0.04
N ALA A 33 -13.19 -11.26 -1.07
CA ALA A 33 -14.09 -12.41 -1.06
C ALA A 33 -13.42 -13.68 -0.50
N GLU A 34 -12.17 -13.97 -0.91
CA GLU A 34 -11.43 -15.13 -0.39
C GLU A 34 -11.13 -15.00 1.12
N VAL A 35 -10.81 -13.80 1.59
CA VAL A 35 -10.64 -13.53 3.02
C VAL A 35 -11.95 -13.77 3.79
N TYR A 36 -13.08 -13.31 3.26
CA TYR A 36 -14.39 -13.54 3.88
C TYR A 36 -14.81 -15.00 3.85
N ASN A 37 -14.52 -15.74 2.78
CA ASN A 37 -14.76 -17.17 2.70
C ASN A 37 -13.95 -17.93 3.76
N CYS A 38 -12.68 -17.52 3.97
CA CYS A 38 -11.84 -18.10 5.00
C CYS A 38 -12.30 -17.77 6.43
N ALA A 39 -12.81 -16.55 6.65
CA ALA A 39 -13.28 -16.11 7.96
C ALA A 39 -14.71 -16.58 8.28
N GLY A 40 -15.52 -16.90 7.27
CA GLY A 40 -16.93 -17.26 7.40
C GLY A 40 -17.88 -16.07 7.56
N HIS A 41 -17.37 -14.83 7.59
CA HIS A 41 -18.17 -13.62 7.64
C HIS A 41 -17.40 -12.41 7.08
N GLN A 42 -18.14 -11.32 6.84
CA GLN A 42 -17.55 -10.06 6.40
C GLN A 42 -17.03 -9.25 7.60
N PHE A 43 -15.92 -8.56 7.40
CA PHE A 43 -15.33 -7.63 8.35
C PHE A 43 -14.42 -6.62 7.63
N ASN A 44 -13.98 -5.59 8.33
CA ASN A 44 -13.06 -4.62 7.77
C ASN A 44 -11.61 -5.12 7.83
N ILE A 45 -11.09 -5.62 6.71
CA ILE A 45 -9.71 -6.13 6.56
C ILE A 45 -8.66 -5.04 6.84
N ASN A 46 -9.00 -3.78 6.58
CA ASN A 46 -8.13 -2.63 6.82
C ASN A 46 -8.11 -2.20 8.30
N SER A 47 -9.05 -2.68 9.13
CA SER A 47 -9.07 -2.42 10.57
C SER A 47 -8.16 -3.42 11.31
N PRO A 48 -7.02 -2.98 11.88
CA PRO A 48 -6.12 -3.88 12.59
C PRO A 48 -6.80 -4.60 13.75
N GLN A 49 -7.77 -3.94 14.40
CA GLN A 49 -8.51 -4.50 15.53
C GLN A 49 -9.43 -5.65 15.09
N GLN A 50 -10.28 -5.42 14.08
CA GLN A 50 -11.19 -6.46 13.57
C GLN A 50 -10.40 -7.63 12.98
N LEU A 51 -9.37 -7.34 12.20
CA LEU A 51 -8.50 -8.38 11.66
C LEU A 51 -7.81 -9.19 12.77
N SER A 52 -7.36 -8.53 13.83
CA SER A 52 -6.73 -9.23 14.96
C SER A 52 -7.72 -10.16 15.69
N SER A 53 -8.98 -9.75 15.82
CA SER A 53 -10.04 -10.58 16.40
C SER A 53 -10.29 -11.82 15.56
N VAL A 54 -10.49 -11.66 14.25
CA VAL A 54 -10.71 -12.79 13.34
C VAL A 54 -9.53 -13.78 13.36
N LEU A 55 -8.30 -13.28 13.23
CA LEU A 55 -7.13 -14.16 13.16
C LEU A 55 -6.82 -14.89 14.47
N PHE A 56 -6.89 -14.20 15.61
CA PHE A 56 -6.38 -14.75 16.88
C PHE A 56 -7.46 -15.19 17.86
N GLN A 57 -8.69 -14.66 17.76
CA GLN A 57 -9.81 -15.05 18.63
C GLN A 57 -10.68 -16.11 17.96
N GLU A 58 -11.04 -15.91 16.69
CA GLU A 58 -11.96 -16.79 15.96
C GLU A 58 -11.24 -17.97 15.31
N LEU A 59 -10.24 -17.68 14.46
CA LEU A 59 -9.41 -18.70 13.80
C LEU A 59 -8.34 -19.29 14.72
N LYS A 60 -8.12 -18.69 15.90
CA LYS A 60 -7.19 -19.15 16.95
C LYS A 60 -5.78 -19.42 16.43
N LEU A 61 -5.31 -18.62 15.48
CA LEU A 61 -3.95 -18.74 14.94
C LEU A 61 -2.91 -18.46 16.04
N PRO A 62 -1.72 -19.07 15.96
CA PRO A 62 -0.67 -18.84 16.94
C PRO A 62 -0.27 -17.36 16.94
N SER A 63 -0.33 -16.69 18.09
CA SER A 63 -0.02 -15.27 18.18
C SER A 63 1.44 -15.04 18.58
N ALA A 64 2.24 -14.37 17.73
CA ALA A 64 3.65 -14.12 18.04
C ALA A 64 3.88 -12.90 18.96
N ARG A 65 3.06 -11.84 18.88
CA ARG A 65 3.28 -10.58 19.64
C ARG A 65 1.99 -9.85 20.01
N LYS A 66 1.79 -9.60 21.31
CA LYS A 66 0.80 -8.64 21.82
C LYS A 66 1.41 -7.23 21.93
N THR A 67 0.66 -6.23 21.51
CA THR A 67 0.94 -4.81 21.75
C THR A 67 -0.04 -4.27 22.81
N LYS A 68 0.16 -3.02 23.25
CA LYS A 68 -0.75 -2.33 24.19
C LYS A 68 -2.19 -2.21 23.66
N SER A 69 -2.40 -2.30 22.35
CA SER A 69 -3.70 -2.13 21.68
C SER A 69 -4.33 -3.44 21.19
N GLY A 70 -3.70 -4.60 21.42
CA GLY A 70 -4.20 -5.91 20.98
C GLY A 70 -3.11 -6.78 20.36
N TYR A 71 -3.50 -7.73 19.51
CA TYR A 71 -2.53 -8.54 18.77
C TYR A 71 -1.98 -7.77 17.57
N SER A 72 -0.68 -7.88 17.32
CA SER A 72 -0.08 -7.25 16.14
C SER A 72 -0.49 -8.00 14.88
N THR A 73 -1.05 -7.28 13.91
CA THR A 73 -1.27 -7.78 12.54
C THR A 73 -0.24 -7.19 11.58
N GLY A 74 0.93 -6.76 12.06
CA GLY A 74 1.97 -6.19 11.19
C GLY A 74 2.48 -7.18 10.14
N ALA A 75 3.00 -6.69 9.02
CA ALA A 75 3.49 -7.55 7.92
C ALA A 75 4.49 -8.61 8.40
N ALA A 76 5.46 -8.24 9.24
CA ALA A 76 6.42 -9.19 9.80
C ALA A 76 5.75 -10.33 10.61
N VAL A 77 4.70 -10.02 11.36
CA VAL A 77 3.95 -11.03 12.14
C VAL A 77 3.13 -11.92 11.22
N LEU A 78 2.51 -11.36 10.19
CA LEU A 78 1.75 -12.13 9.21
C LEU A 78 2.67 -13.03 8.36
N GLU A 79 3.88 -12.58 8.02
CA GLU A 79 4.89 -13.40 7.32
C GLU A 79 5.31 -14.62 8.15
N GLU A 80 5.48 -14.47 9.47
CA GLU A 80 5.75 -15.59 10.39
C GLU A 80 4.60 -16.62 10.44
N LEU A 81 3.39 -16.23 10.06
CA LEU A 81 2.19 -17.08 10.06
C LEU A 81 1.89 -17.69 8.68
N ARG A 82 2.75 -17.48 7.69
CA ARG A 82 2.57 -18.10 6.37
C ARG A 82 2.64 -19.62 6.47
N GLY A 83 1.79 -20.28 5.69
CA GLY A 83 1.63 -21.73 5.73
C GLY A 83 0.78 -22.26 6.89
N VAL A 84 0.43 -21.43 7.90
CA VAL A 84 -0.47 -21.85 8.98
C VAL A 84 -1.93 -21.85 8.52
N HIS A 85 -2.34 -20.81 7.79
CA HIS A 85 -3.70 -20.70 7.26
C HIS A 85 -3.73 -19.91 5.95
N PRO A 86 -4.51 -20.33 4.92
CA PRO A 86 -4.58 -19.65 3.62
C PRO A 86 -4.93 -18.16 3.70
N ILE A 87 -5.79 -17.79 4.67
CA ILE A 87 -6.20 -16.40 4.92
C ILE A 87 -5.01 -15.43 5.03
N ILE A 88 -3.87 -15.89 5.57
CA ILE A 88 -2.69 -15.04 5.78
C ILE A 88 -2.10 -14.57 4.46
N GLU A 89 -2.04 -15.44 3.45
CA GLU A 89 -1.53 -15.08 2.13
C GLU A 89 -2.45 -14.08 1.44
N PHE A 90 -3.77 -14.32 1.49
CA PHE A 90 -4.76 -13.39 0.94
C PHE A 90 -4.69 -12.01 1.61
N ILE A 91 -4.51 -11.95 2.94
CA ILE A 91 -4.38 -10.68 3.67
C ILE A 91 -3.09 -9.93 3.28
N LEU A 92 -1.97 -10.63 3.19
CA LEU A 92 -0.68 -10.04 2.81
C LEU A 92 -0.77 -9.43 1.42
N GLU A 93 -1.31 -10.19 0.46
CA GLU A 93 -1.51 -9.73 -0.92
C GLU A 93 -2.50 -8.57 -0.98
N TYR A 94 -3.65 -8.68 -0.31
CA TYR A 94 -4.65 -7.62 -0.24
C TYR A 94 -4.04 -6.31 0.26
N ARG A 95 -3.27 -6.34 1.36
CA ARG A 95 -2.64 -5.14 1.92
C ARG A 95 -1.58 -4.54 0.99
N GLN A 96 -0.83 -5.37 0.29
CA GLN A 96 0.14 -4.90 -0.68
C GLN A 96 -0.54 -4.17 -1.83
N LEU A 97 -1.59 -4.77 -2.42
CA LEU A 97 -2.34 -4.16 -3.52
C LEU A 97 -3.14 -2.93 -3.06
N ALA A 98 -3.76 -2.97 -1.89
CA ALA A 98 -4.53 -1.86 -1.34
C ALA A 98 -3.63 -0.65 -1.07
N LYS A 99 -2.42 -0.86 -0.56
CA LYS A 99 -1.44 0.20 -0.38
C LYS A 99 -0.95 0.74 -1.72
N LEU A 100 -0.68 -0.13 -2.70
CA LEU A 100 -0.27 0.28 -4.03
C LEU A 100 -1.33 1.16 -4.70
N LYS A 101 -2.59 0.73 -4.63
CA LYS A 101 -3.75 1.44 -5.18
C LYS A 101 -3.95 2.79 -4.49
N SER A 102 -4.09 2.81 -3.17
CA SER A 102 -4.41 4.04 -2.42
C SER A 102 -3.28 5.07 -2.39
N THR A 103 -2.03 4.63 -2.18
CA THR A 103 -0.90 5.54 -1.94
C THR A 103 -0.27 6.05 -3.23
N TYR A 104 -0.30 5.25 -4.29
CA TYR A 104 0.37 5.58 -5.55
C TYR A 104 -0.64 5.81 -6.66
N ILE A 105 -1.49 4.84 -6.96
CA ILE A 105 -2.30 4.91 -8.19
C ILE A 105 -3.45 5.92 -8.08
N ASP A 106 -4.18 5.95 -6.97
CA ASP A 106 -5.32 6.86 -6.81
C ASP A 106 -4.87 8.27 -6.36
N ALA A 107 -3.79 8.35 -5.59
CA ALA A 107 -3.29 9.63 -5.07
C ALA A 107 -2.49 10.43 -6.10
N LEU A 108 -1.68 9.78 -6.95
CA LEU A 108 -0.80 10.48 -7.90
C LEU A 108 -1.55 11.42 -8.86
N PRO A 109 -2.68 11.03 -9.48
CA PRO A 109 -3.44 11.93 -10.35
C PRO A 109 -3.96 13.18 -9.62
N SER A 110 -4.29 13.07 -8.34
CA SER A 110 -4.76 14.21 -7.54
C SER A 110 -3.67 15.24 -7.23
N LEU A 111 -2.40 14.85 -7.41
CA LEU A 111 -1.22 15.69 -7.16
C LEU A 111 -0.70 16.37 -8.44
N ILE A 112 -1.40 16.21 -9.58
CA ILE A 112 -1.06 16.88 -10.83
C ILE A 112 -1.33 18.38 -10.68
N ASN A 113 -0.30 19.17 -10.93
CA ASN A 113 -0.44 20.61 -10.94
C ASN A 113 -1.16 21.04 -12.23
N SER A 114 -2.32 21.68 -12.08
CA SER A 114 -3.16 22.11 -13.21
C SER A 114 -2.50 23.12 -14.16
N LYS A 115 -1.45 23.84 -13.72
CA LYS A 115 -0.73 24.81 -14.54
C LYS A 115 0.36 24.18 -15.42
N THR A 116 0.93 23.06 -14.99
CA THR A 116 2.06 22.42 -15.67
C THR A 116 1.70 21.05 -16.26
N GLY A 117 0.57 20.47 -15.85
CA GLY A 117 0.15 19.12 -16.23
C GLY A 117 1.05 18.02 -15.66
N ARG A 118 1.86 18.32 -14.64
CA ARG A 118 2.88 17.42 -14.09
C ARG A 118 2.79 17.32 -12.57
N VAL A 119 3.27 16.22 -12.01
CA VAL A 119 3.44 16.08 -10.56
C VAL A 119 4.79 16.66 -10.15
N HIS A 120 4.75 17.58 -9.20
CA HIS A 120 5.92 18.22 -8.62
C HIS A 120 6.09 17.69 -7.20
N THR A 121 7.00 16.73 -7.01
CA THR A 121 7.34 16.28 -5.65
C THR A 121 8.17 17.36 -4.96
N SER A 122 7.85 17.68 -3.70
CA SER A 122 8.69 18.53 -2.86
C SER A 122 9.72 17.68 -2.11
N PHE A 123 11.01 17.96 -2.34
CA PHE A 123 12.07 17.35 -1.56
C PHE A 123 12.24 18.17 -0.27
N ASN A 124 11.62 17.73 0.82
CA ASN A 124 11.79 18.37 2.12
C ASN A 124 13.24 18.16 2.62
N GLN A 125 14.05 19.22 2.53
CA GLN A 125 15.44 19.26 2.98
C GLN A 125 15.61 19.55 4.48
N THR A 126 14.54 19.87 5.21
CA THR A 126 14.63 20.53 6.53
C THR A 126 14.15 19.69 7.72
N ARG A 127 13.81 18.39 7.56
CA ARG A 127 13.15 17.62 8.64
C ARG A 127 13.79 16.30 9.09
N THR A 128 15.02 15.98 8.69
CA THR A 128 15.71 14.76 9.17
C THR A 128 17.14 15.06 9.64
N ALA A 129 17.44 14.71 10.89
CA ALA A 129 18.73 14.93 11.57
C ALA A 129 19.92 14.13 10.99
N THR A 130 19.77 13.49 9.83
CA THR A 130 20.74 12.52 9.28
C THR A 130 21.12 12.74 7.81
N GLY A 131 20.76 13.88 7.21
CA GLY A 131 21.25 14.24 5.86
C GLY A 131 20.72 13.39 4.70
N ARG A 132 19.66 12.59 4.90
CA ARG A 132 18.94 11.90 3.81
C ARG A 132 17.82 12.78 3.26
N LEU A 133 17.68 12.84 1.93
CA LEU A 133 16.58 13.53 1.25
C LEU A 133 15.27 12.80 1.56
N SER A 134 14.29 13.49 2.17
CA SER A 134 12.94 12.97 2.36
C SER A 134 11.99 13.57 1.33
N SER A 135 11.35 12.75 0.50
CA SER A 135 10.28 13.20 -0.42
C SER A 135 8.96 13.16 0.36
N SER A 136 8.31 14.31 0.46
CA SER A 136 6.98 14.44 1.06
C SER A 136 6.05 14.96 -0.04
N GLU A 137 4.92 14.29 -0.25
CA GLU A 137 3.87 14.69 -1.19
C GLU A 137 4.19 14.51 -2.69
N PRO A 138 4.14 13.26 -3.21
CA PRO A 138 4.10 11.97 -2.53
C PRO A 138 5.52 11.40 -2.36
N ASN A 139 5.73 10.48 -1.42
CA ASN A 139 7.05 9.86 -1.23
C ASN A 139 7.34 8.83 -2.35
N LEU A 140 7.89 9.34 -3.47
CA LEU A 140 8.25 8.54 -4.64
C LEU A 140 9.45 7.60 -4.39
N GLN A 141 10.15 7.74 -3.26
CA GLN A 141 11.30 6.87 -2.92
C GLN A 141 10.86 5.47 -2.48
N ASN A 142 9.60 5.30 -2.10
CA ASN A 142 9.07 4.04 -1.57
C ASN A 142 8.25 3.23 -2.58
N ILE A 143 8.24 3.58 -3.88
CA ILE A 143 7.56 2.76 -4.89
C ILE A 143 8.21 1.37 -4.91
N PRO A 144 7.46 0.27 -4.67
CA PRO A 144 8.02 -1.08 -4.62
C PRO A 144 8.83 -1.39 -5.89
N VAL A 145 10.13 -1.67 -5.74
CA VAL A 145 11.06 -1.82 -6.87
C VAL A 145 11.07 -3.24 -7.45
N ARG A 146 10.56 -4.21 -6.69
CA ARG A 146 10.75 -5.64 -6.97
C ARG A 146 9.51 -6.38 -7.49
N SER A 147 8.34 -5.76 -7.51
CA SER A 147 7.15 -6.37 -8.13
C SER A 147 6.98 -5.84 -9.56
N GLU A 148 6.56 -6.70 -10.50
CA GLU A 148 6.23 -6.28 -11.88
C GLU A 148 5.21 -5.13 -11.88
N LEU A 149 4.24 -5.17 -10.96
CA LEU A 149 3.28 -4.09 -10.72
C LEU A 149 3.94 -2.77 -10.28
N GLY A 150 5.02 -2.80 -9.52
CA GLY A 150 5.77 -1.61 -9.14
C GLY A 150 6.60 -1.01 -10.28
N LYS A 151 7.01 -1.83 -11.25
CA LYS A 151 7.63 -1.36 -12.50
C LYS A 151 6.62 -0.67 -13.39
N GLU A 152 5.42 -1.23 -13.55
CA GLU A 152 4.33 -0.61 -14.31
C GLU A 152 3.96 0.76 -13.73
N VAL A 153 3.87 0.91 -12.40
CA VAL A 153 3.61 2.22 -11.76
C VAL A 153 4.72 3.26 -12.03
N ARG A 154 5.96 2.83 -12.33
CA ARG A 154 7.05 3.76 -12.72
C ARG A 154 7.07 4.09 -14.20
N GLN A 155 6.42 3.27 -15.03
CA GLN A 155 6.26 3.53 -16.46
C GLN A 155 5.12 4.52 -16.72
N ALA A 156 4.14 4.57 -15.81
CA ALA A 156 3.09 5.56 -15.76
C ALA A 156 3.61 6.91 -15.22
#